data_AF-A0A7X3HIX7-F1
#
_entry.id   AF-A0A7X3HIX7-F1
#
_cell.length_a   1.000
_cell.length_b   1.000
_cell.length_c   1.000
_cell.angle_alpha   90.00
_cell.angle_beta   90.00
_cell.angle_gamma   90.00
#
_symmetry.space_group_name_H-M   'P 1'
#
loop_
_entity.id
_entity.type
_entity.pdbx_description
1 polymer ?
#
loop_
_entity_poly.entity_id
_entity_poly.type
_entity_poly.pdbx_seq_one_letter_code
_entity_poly.pdbx_strand_id
1 'polypeptide(L)'
;MPAYQAASILLEAHYFGDDAELLQLPCDSVTVQGGAILVEGVEVRHLRGLRWTPDYLSFQAGSDHHRYPVGRPALVGPQAARFAML
;
A
#
# COMPACT_ATOMS: atom_id res chain seq x y z
N MET A 1 11.07 14.11 5.63
CA MET A 1 10.06 13.06 5.43
C MET A 1 10.43 12.34 4.15
N PRO A 2 10.58 11.00 4.14
CA PRO A 2 10.88 10.30 2.91
C PRO A 2 9.60 10.15 2.09
N ALA A 3 9.52 10.94 1.02
CA ALA A 3 8.62 10.69 -0.09
C ALA A 3 9.40 9.89 -1.14
N TYR A 4 8.90 8.72 -1.47
CA TYR A 4 9.48 7.81 -2.45
C TYR A 4 8.74 7.96 -3.77
N GLN A 5 9.49 8.02 -4.86
CA GLN A 5 8.95 7.83 -6.19
C GLN A 5 8.88 6.32 -6.43
N ALA A 6 7.67 5.78 -6.52
CA ALA A 6 7.41 4.37 -6.73
C ALA A 6 6.38 4.24 -7.86
N ALA A 7 6.63 3.36 -8.82
CA ALA A 7 5.72 3.14 -9.94
C ALA A 7 4.46 2.36 -9.53
N SER A 8 4.55 1.57 -8.46
CA SER A 8 3.44 0.78 -7.94
C SER A 8 3.67 0.37 -6.49
N ILE A 9 2.57 0.13 -5.78
CA ILE A 9 2.54 -0.59 -4.52
C ILE A 9 2.03 -2.02 -4.74
N LEU A 10 2.46 -2.94 -3.89
CA LEU A 10 1.92 -4.29 -3.75
C LEU A 10 1.28 -4.43 -2.37
N LEU A 11 0.02 -4.82 -2.35
CA LEU A 11 -0.71 -5.20 -1.15
C LEU A 11 -0.72 -6.71 -1.04
N GLU A 12 -0.39 -7.22 0.14
CA GLU A 12 -0.27 -8.65 0.42
C GLU A 12 -1.13 -8.99 1.64
N ALA A 13 -1.94 -10.05 1.56
CA ALA A 13 -2.57 -10.69 2.71
C ALA A 13 -2.23 -12.17 2.73
N HIS A 14 -1.64 -12.64 3.82
CA HIS A 14 -1.19 -14.03 3.97
C HIS A 14 -2.21 -14.79 4.82
N TYR A 15 -2.63 -15.95 4.34
CA TYR A 15 -3.53 -16.84 5.05
C TYR A 15 -2.76 -18.03 5.64
N PHE A 16 -3.43 -18.85 6.46
CA PHE A 16 -2.82 -20.07 6.97
C PHE A 16 -2.41 -21.00 5.81
N GLY A 17 -1.13 -21.39 5.78
CA GLY A 17 -0.53 -22.15 4.68
C GLY A 17 0.38 -21.27 3.82
N ASP A 18 0.45 -21.58 2.53
CA ASP A 18 1.21 -20.81 1.51
C ASP A 18 0.29 -19.94 0.63
N ASP A 19 -0.98 -19.79 1.00
CA ASP A 19 -1.95 -18.97 0.26
C ASP A 19 -1.80 -17.49 0.60
N ALA A 20 -1.72 -16.65 -0.44
CA ALA A 20 -1.67 -15.20 -0.32
C ALA A 20 -2.54 -14.51 -1.37
N GLU A 21 -3.20 -13.43 -0.95
CA GLU A 21 -3.88 -12.50 -1.84
C GLU A 21 -2.94 -11.34 -2.15
N LEU A 22 -2.69 -11.12 -3.44
CA LEU A 22 -1.77 -10.10 -3.93
C LEU A 22 -2.52 -9.12 -4.82
N LEU A 23 -2.39 -7.83 -4.54
CA LEU A 23 -2.94 -6.77 -5.39
C LEU A 23 -1.88 -5.71 -5.65
N GLN A 24 -1.42 -5.62 -6.90
CA GLN A 24 -0.52 -4.57 -7.35
C GLN A 24 -1.31 -3.40 -7.92
N LEU A 25 -1.00 -2.19 -7.47
CA LEU A 25 -1.64 -0.96 -7.93
C LEU A 25 -0.59 0.06 -8.35
N PRO A 26 -0.72 0.67 -9.54
CA PRO A 26 0.07 1.84 -9.89
C PRO A 26 -0.11 2.96 -8.87
N CYS A 27 0.94 3.72 -8.65
CA CYS A 27 0.93 4.92 -7.82
C CYS A 27 1.94 5.93 -8.38
N ASP A 28 1.79 7.18 -7.95
CA ASP A 28 2.74 8.25 -8.30
C ASP A 28 3.80 8.42 -7.21
N SER A 29 3.38 8.33 -5.94
CA SER A 29 4.25 8.57 -4.80
C SER A 29 3.83 7.75 -3.58
N VAL A 30 4.80 7.46 -2.73
CA VAL A 30 4.57 6.86 -1.40
C VAL A 30 5.29 7.70 -0.35
N THR A 31 4.55 8.20 0.63
CA THR A 31 5.09 8.94 1.77
C THR A 31 4.93 8.13 3.04
N VAL A 32 6.04 7.85 3.72
CA VAL A 32 6.03 7.14 5.01
C VAL A 32 6.22 8.15 6.13
N GLN A 33 5.21 8.31 6.98
CA GLN A 33 5.24 9.30 8.06
C GLN A 33 4.35 8.90 9.25
N GLY A 34 4.92 9.02 10.46
CA GLY A 34 4.13 9.10 11.70
C GLY A 34 3.20 7.90 11.94
N GLY A 35 3.70 6.68 11.69
CA GLY A 35 2.90 5.47 11.86
C GLY A 35 1.92 5.21 10.71
N ALA A 36 2.03 5.91 9.59
CA ALA A 36 1.20 5.68 8.42
C ALA A 36 1.99 5.79 7.10
N ILE A 37 1.39 5.20 6.07
CA ILE A 37 1.85 5.28 4.69
C ILE A 37 0.75 5.96 3.90
N LEU A 38 1.08 7.07 3.25
CA LEU A 38 0.22 7.75 2.29
C LEU A 38 0.66 7.35 0.88
N VAL A 39 -0.28 6.89 0.08
CA VAL A 39 -0.06 6.52 -1.32
C VAL A 39 -0.90 7.43 -2.19
N GLU A 40 -0.26 8.14 -3.11
CA GLU A 40 -0.90 9.05 -4.06
C GLU A 40 -0.87 8.48 -5.48
N GLY A 41 -1.78 8.92 -6.34
CA GLY A 41 -1.93 8.38 -7.70
C GLY A 41 -2.57 6.99 -7.75
N VAL A 42 -3.06 6.48 -6.61
CA VAL A 42 -3.67 5.15 -6.54
C VAL A 42 -5.13 5.19 -6.97
N GLU A 43 -5.53 4.19 -7.74
CA GLU A 43 -6.90 4.09 -8.19
C GLU A 43 -7.84 3.54 -7.12
N VAL A 44 -8.50 4.45 -6.39
CA VAL A 44 -9.33 4.12 -5.21
C VAL A 44 -10.49 3.16 -5.50
N ARG A 45 -10.89 2.99 -6.77
CA ARG A 45 -11.93 2.02 -7.16
C ARG A 45 -11.50 0.59 -6.79
N HIS A 46 -10.22 0.26 -6.94
CA HIS A 46 -9.68 -1.06 -6.61
C HIS A 46 -9.62 -1.25 -5.10
N LEU A 47 -9.24 -0.21 -4.35
CA LEU A 47 -9.23 -0.24 -2.89
C LEU A 47 -10.63 -0.32 -2.27
N ARG A 48 -11.65 0.31 -2.89
CA ARG A 48 -13.05 0.17 -2.48
C ARG A 48 -13.60 -1.24 -2.70
N GLY A 49 -13.14 -1.90 -3.75
CA GLY A 49 -13.50 -3.28 -4.07
C GLY A 49 -12.76 -4.33 -3.24
N LEU A 50 -11.80 -3.92 -2.40
CA LEU A 50 -10.97 -4.83 -1.63
C LEU A 50 -11.79 -5.58 -0.59
N ARG A 51 -11.86 -6.91 -0.74
CA ARG A 51 -12.66 -7.80 0.14
C ARG A 51 -11.87 -8.34 1.33
N TRP A 52 -10.57 -8.12 1.34
CA TRP A 52 -9.64 -8.57 2.37
C TRP A 52 -8.89 -7.37 2.97
N THR A 53 -8.17 -7.59 4.06
CA THR A 53 -7.34 -6.56 4.70
C THR A 53 -5.87 -6.89 4.43
N PRO A 54 -5.07 -5.98 3.86
CA PRO A 54 -3.66 -6.23 3.65
C PRO A 54 -2.94 -6.36 4.99
N ASP A 55 -2.02 -7.32 5.07
CA ASP A 55 -1.06 -7.46 6.17
C ASP A 55 0.21 -6.66 5.88
N TYR A 56 0.61 -6.60 4.61
CA TYR A 56 1.80 -5.87 4.17
C TYR A 56 1.52 -4.98 2.97
N LEU A 57 2.23 -3.86 2.93
CA LEU A 57 2.38 -2.99 1.77
C LEU A 57 3.85 -2.92 1.42
N SER A 58 4.18 -3.29 0.19
CA SER A 58 5.53 -3.23 -0.35
C SER A 58 5.62 -2.38 -1.62
N PHE A 59 6.79 -1.79 -1.87
CA PHE A 59 7.07 -1.01 -3.07
C PHE A 59 8.57 -0.89 -3.33
N GLN A 60 8.93 -0.71 -4.60
CA GLN A 60 10.29 -0.44 -5.02
C GLN A 60 10.51 1.07 -5.15
N ALA A 61 11.59 1.57 -4.55
CA ALA A 61 12.03 2.95 -4.72
C ALA A 61 13.53 2.97 -5.03
N GLY A 62 13.89 3.20 -6.30
CA GLY A 62 15.27 3.04 -6.75
C GLY A 62 15.76 1.60 -6.59
N SER A 63 16.90 1.40 -5.92
CA SER A 63 17.45 0.07 -5.61
C SER A 63 16.76 -0.62 -4.44
N ASP A 64 15.98 0.12 -3.65
CA ASP A 64 15.53 -0.34 -2.35
C ASP A 64 14.10 -0.89 -2.44
N HIS A 65 13.92 -2.07 -1.85
CA HIS A 65 12.62 -2.68 -1.66
C HIS A 65 12.13 -2.39 -0.24
N HIS A 66 11.05 -1.63 -0.13
CA HIS A 66 10.42 -1.31 1.14
C HIS A 66 9.22 -2.22 1.37
N ARG A 67 9.08 -2.77 2.58
CA ARG A 67 7.94 -3.58 3.00
C ARG A 67 7.55 -3.22 4.41
N TYR A 68 6.30 -2.86 4.62
CA TYR A 68 5.77 -2.43 5.91
C TYR A 68 4.52 -3.23 6.28
N PRO A 69 4.39 -3.68 7.54
CA PRO A 69 3.13 -4.20 8.03
C PRO A 69 2.09 -3.06 8.08
N VAL A 70 0.89 -3.33 7.57
CA VAL A 70 -0.17 -2.32 7.49
C VAL A 70 -1.53 -2.88 7.88
N GLY A 71 -2.48 -2.00 8.14
CA GLY A 71 -3.89 -2.33 8.29
C GLY A 71 -4.74 -1.90 7.08
N ARG A 72 -6.07 -1.92 7.28
CA ARG A 72 -7.05 -1.56 6.25
C ARG A 72 -6.81 -0.14 5.71
N PRO A 73 -6.82 0.07 4.39
CA PRO A 73 -6.70 1.40 3.80
C PRO A 73 -7.89 2.30 4.17
N ALA A 74 -7.58 3.54 4.53
CA ALA A 74 -8.53 4.64 4.60
C ALA A 74 -8.40 5.50 3.33
N LEU A 75 -9.50 5.78 2.65
CA LEU A 75 -9.51 6.66 1.48
C LEU A 75 -9.49 8.11 1.95
N VAL A 76 -8.47 8.86 1.54
CA VAL A 76 -8.27 10.26 1.96
C VAL A 76 -8.48 11.26 0.83
N GLY A 77 -8.71 10.78 -0.39
CA GLY A 77 -8.99 11.61 -1.55
C GLY A 77 -9.42 10.77 -2.77
N PRO A 78 -9.61 11.41 -3.94
CA PRO A 78 -10.03 10.72 -5.17
C PRO A 78 -8.95 9.78 -5.74
N GLN A 79 -7.67 10.03 -5.45
CA GLN A 79 -6.53 9.22 -5.91
C GLN A 79 -5.50 9.02 -4.78
N ALA A 80 -5.96 8.97 -3.53
CA ALA A 80 -5.09 8.86 -2.38
C ALA A 80 -5.65 7.92 -1.32
N ALA A 81 -4.78 7.09 -0.78
CA ALA A 81 -5.09 6.15 0.29
C ALA A 81 -4.05 6.22 1.40
N ARG A 82 -4.52 6.12 2.64
CA ARG A 82 -3.71 6.09 3.84
C ARG A 82 -3.81 4.71 4.48
N PHE A 83 -2.65 4.12 4.77
CA PHE A 83 -2.53 2.86 5.49
C PHE A 83 -1.91 3.14 6.85
N ALA A 84 -2.51 2.63 7.93
CA ALA A 84 -1.87 2.64 9.23
C ALA A 84 -0.78 1.56 9.26
N MET A 85 0.40 1.87 9.77
CA MET A 85 1.46 0.89 10.03
C MET A 85 1.19 0.17 11.36
N LEU A 86 1.53 -1.11 11.42
CA LEU A 86 1.33 -1.98 12.59
C LEU A 86 2.66 -2.34 13.28
#